data_AF-A0A6A2Z6P2-F1
#
_entry.id   AF-A0A6A2Z6P2-F1
#
_cell.length_a   1.000
_cell.length_b   1.000
_cell.length_c   1.000
_cell.angle_alpha   90.00
_cell.angle_beta   90.00
_cell.angle_gamma   90.00
#
_symmetry.space_group_name_H-M   'P 1'
#
loop_
_entity.id
_entity.type
_entity.pdbx_description
1 polymer ?
#
loop_
_entity_poly.entity_id
_entity_poly.type
_entity_poly.pdbx_seq_one_letter_code
_entity_poly.pdbx_strand_id
1 'polypeptide(L)'
;MSGEVSRNAVASKQNLRRYLSRFTMQFPTEVKMQNTSNKPAFHYLGQLKTLPLFESLAIDHPKSFDSTASFTNLMWPDGNDRFGESVQSYSELVTELDRIVARMLFESYGVGYYYDYYSKNTNYLLRYFKYNEPMMEQNNAGILPHTDKTFFSIVHQGNISGLLVKVKDDQWVEVPPSPTSFVVMAGDALMAWSNDRIPSCYHQVILKEKGTRYSLGILFH
;
A
#
# COMPACT_ATOMS: atom_id res chain seq x y z
N MET A 1 11.32 31.27 3.27
CA MET A 1 10.02 30.94 2.64
C MET A 1 9.92 29.51 2.09
N SER A 2 11.00 28.86 1.64
CA SER A 2 10.95 27.48 1.12
C SER A 2 10.80 26.37 2.19
N GLY A 3 11.17 26.64 3.45
CA GLY A 3 11.09 25.66 4.54
C GLY A 3 9.71 25.46 5.16
N GLU A 4 8.79 26.43 5.03
CA GLU A 4 7.48 26.41 5.67
C GLU A 4 6.41 25.73 4.80
N VAL A 5 6.52 25.93 3.47
CA VAL A 5 5.73 25.22 2.45
C VAL A 5 6.02 23.71 2.47
N SER A 6 7.28 23.31 2.71
CA SER A 6 7.70 21.91 2.82
C SER A 6 7.11 21.21 4.06
N ARG A 7 7.08 21.89 5.23
CA ARG A 7 6.52 21.32 6.47
C ARG A 7 5.00 21.14 6.40
N ASN A 8 4.27 22.07 5.79
CA ASN A 8 2.82 21.96 5.60
C ASN A 8 2.43 20.83 4.64
N ALA A 9 3.22 20.58 3.59
CA ALA A 9 3.00 19.45 2.68
C ALA A 9 3.29 18.09 3.34
N VAL A 10 4.24 18.01 4.26
CA VAL A 10 4.53 16.79 5.03
C VAL A 10 3.42 16.51 6.05
N ALA A 11 2.97 17.54 6.78
CA ALA A 11 1.87 17.42 7.73
C ALA A 11 0.54 17.05 7.04
N SER A 12 0.25 17.60 5.85
CA SER A 12 -0.94 17.24 5.08
C SER A 12 -0.90 15.77 4.60
N LYS A 13 0.25 15.27 4.12
CA LYS A 13 0.45 13.87 3.74
C LYS A 13 0.23 12.90 4.91
N GLN A 14 0.73 13.24 6.10
CA GLN A 14 0.60 12.38 7.27
C GLN A 14 -0.84 12.30 7.78
N ASN A 15 -1.56 13.43 7.77
CA ASN A 15 -2.96 13.49 8.14
C ASN A 15 -3.84 12.75 7.13
N LEU A 16 -3.54 12.86 5.83
CA LEU A 16 -4.28 12.20 4.76
C LEU A 16 -4.23 10.68 4.88
N ARG A 17 -3.06 10.07 5.08
CA ARG A 17 -2.96 8.60 5.29
C ARG A 17 -3.76 8.12 6.49
N ARG A 18 -3.58 8.78 7.64
CA ARG A 18 -4.23 8.36 8.89
C ARG A 18 -5.74 8.49 8.76
N TYR A 19 -6.20 9.55 8.11
CA TYR A 19 -7.60 9.77 7.76
C TYR A 19 -8.10 8.65 6.84
N LEU A 20 -7.45 8.44 5.69
CA LEU A 20 -7.81 7.47 4.68
C LEU A 20 -7.91 6.04 5.25
N SER A 21 -6.85 5.52 5.86
CA SER A 21 -6.86 4.13 6.36
C SER A 21 -7.77 3.90 7.57
N ARG A 22 -7.86 4.85 8.51
CA ARG A 22 -8.69 4.67 9.71
C ARG A 22 -10.17 4.82 9.39
N PHE A 23 -10.53 5.84 8.61
CA PHE A 23 -11.93 6.16 8.31
C PHE A 23 -12.53 5.12 7.35
N THR A 24 -11.76 4.59 6.40
CA THR A 24 -12.22 3.52 5.51
C THR A 24 -12.40 2.18 6.23
N MET A 25 -11.60 1.88 7.25
CA MET A 25 -11.62 0.56 7.91
C MET A 25 -12.54 0.50 9.14
N GLN A 26 -13.31 1.56 9.41
CA GLN A 26 -14.25 1.63 10.54
C GLN A 26 -15.65 1.09 10.21
N PHE A 27 -15.94 0.84 8.92
CA PHE A 27 -17.24 0.31 8.50
C PHE A 27 -17.50 -1.11 9.03
N PRO A 28 -18.79 -1.47 9.22
CA PRO A 28 -19.18 -2.85 9.50
C PRO A 28 -18.59 -3.83 8.48
N THR A 29 -18.31 -5.05 8.92
CA THR A 29 -17.70 -6.09 8.07
C THR A 29 -18.57 -6.37 6.85
N GLU A 30 -19.89 -6.37 7.00
CA GLU A 30 -20.88 -6.64 5.95
C GLU A 30 -20.81 -5.61 4.82
N VAL A 31 -20.56 -4.34 5.16
CA VAL A 31 -20.37 -3.25 4.19
C VAL A 31 -19.05 -3.43 3.46
N LYS A 32 -17.97 -3.69 4.20
CA LYS A 32 -16.64 -3.90 3.62
C LYS A 32 -16.62 -5.10 2.66
N MET A 33 -17.34 -6.18 2.97
CA MET A 33 -17.47 -7.36 2.12
C MET A 33 -18.13 -7.08 0.77
N GLN A 34 -18.84 -5.95 0.59
CA GLN A 34 -19.38 -5.54 -0.70
C GLN A 34 -18.30 -5.04 -1.67
N ASN A 35 -17.09 -4.72 -1.19
CA ASN A 35 -15.93 -4.43 -2.04
C ASN A 35 -15.45 -5.72 -2.70
N THR A 36 -16.07 -6.07 -3.83
CA THR A 36 -15.85 -7.30 -4.58
C THR A 36 -15.11 -7.04 -5.89
N SER A 37 -14.44 -8.07 -6.42
CA SER A 37 -13.75 -8.01 -7.72
C SER A 37 -13.60 -9.42 -8.27
N ASN A 38 -13.59 -9.54 -9.61
CA ASN A 38 -13.23 -10.77 -10.30
C ASN A 38 -11.71 -10.97 -10.42
N LYS A 39 -10.91 -9.93 -10.17
CA LYS A 39 -9.45 -10.01 -10.15
C LYS A 39 -8.99 -10.56 -8.79
N PRO A 40 -8.08 -11.55 -8.76
CA PRO A 40 -7.58 -12.11 -7.50
C PRO A 40 -7.03 -11.04 -6.57
N ALA A 41 -7.43 -11.07 -5.31
CA ALA A 41 -7.07 -10.11 -4.27
C ALA A 41 -7.63 -8.68 -4.43
N PHE A 42 -8.24 -8.25 -5.53
CA PHE A 42 -8.70 -6.85 -5.74
C PHE A 42 -10.00 -6.51 -4.99
N HIS A 43 -10.31 -7.25 -3.93
CA HIS A 43 -11.53 -7.17 -3.14
C HIS A 43 -11.18 -7.06 -1.65
N TYR A 44 -12.21 -6.97 -0.80
CA TYR A 44 -12.08 -7.10 0.63
C TYR A 44 -11.44 -8.44 0.99
N LEU A 45 -10.34 -8.39 1.74
CA LEU A 45 -9.73 -9.57 2.34
C LEU A 45 -9.83 -9.41 3.84
N GLY A 46 -10.40 -10.39 4.54
CA GLY A 46 -10.56 -10.36 5.99
C GLY A 46 -11.29 -11.61 6.45
N GLN A 47 -11.52 -11.73 7.76
CA GLN A 47 -12.16 -12.91 8.36
C GLN A 47 -11.43 -14.23 8.02
N LEU A 48 -10.12 -14.15 7.74
CA LEU A 48 -9.29 -15.30 7.43
C LEU A 48 -8.90 -16.00 8.74
N LYS A 49 -9.27 -17.27 8.90
CA LYS A 49 -8.92 -18.05 10.10
C LYS A 49 -7.41 -18.09 10.37
N THR A 50 -6.60 -18.07 9.30
CA THR A 50 -5.13 -18.08 9.37
C THR A 50 -4.52 -16.71 9.69
N LEU A 51 -5.27 -15.62 9.47
CA LEU A 51 -4.84 -14.24 9.69
C LEU A 51 -5.98 -13.46 10.37
N PRO A 52 -6.31 -13.80 11.64
CA PRO A 52 -7.48 -13.25 12.33
C PRO A 52 -7.37 -11.74 12.63
N LEU A 53 -6.14 -11.21 12.62
CA LEU A 53 -5.88 -9.80 12.87
C LEU A 53 -6.01 -8.95 11.60
N PHE A 54 -6.01 -9.58 10.41
CA PHE A 54 -5.88 -8.90 9.13
C PHE A 54 -7.22 -8.59 8.49
N GLU A 55 -7.35 -7.37 7.99
CA GLU A 55 -8.28 -7.09 6.92
C GLU A 55 -7.76 -5.98 5.98
N SER A 56 -8.26 -5.98 4.75
CA SER A 56 -7.92 -4.98 3.74
C SER A 56 -9.06 -4.70 2.78
N LEU A 57 -9.05 -3.51 2.20
CA LEU A 57 -9.93 -3.07 1.12
C LEU A 57 -9.09 -2.58 -0.05
N ALA A 58 -9.63 -2.64 -1.26
CA ALA A 58 -8.89 -2.24 -2.46
C ALA A 58 -9.71 -1.34 -3.40
N ILE A 59 -9.01 -0.40 -4.02
CA ILE A 59 -9.50 0.46 -5.11
C ILE A 59 -8.62 0.19 -6.31
N ASP A 60 -9.19 -0.49 -7.31
CA ASP A 60 -8.57 -0.69 -8.62
C ASP A 60 -8.57 0.63 -9.41
N HIS A 61 -7.50 0.93 -10.13
CA HIS A 61 -7.32 2.20 -10.85
C HIS A 61 -7.65 3.44 -9.99
N PRO A 62 -6.98 3.65 -8.84
CA PRO A 62 -7.33 4.69 -7.87
C PRO A 62 -7.10 6.13 -8.35
N LYS A 63 -6.55 6.31 -9.56
CA LYS A 63 -6.48 7.60 -10.27
C LYS A 63 -7.73 7.89 -11.11
N SER A 64 -8.55 6.88 -11.38
CA SER A 64 -9.78 7.03 -12.14
C SER A 64 -10.86 7.65 -11.26
N PHE A 65 -11.50 8.71 -11.76
CA PHE A 65 -12.67 9.29 -11.11
C PHE A 65 -13.76 8.23 -10.91
N ASP A 66 -14.09 7.46 -11.93
CA ASP A 66 -15.17 6.46 -11.88
C ASP A 66 -14.88 5.37 -10.84
N SER A 67 -13.64 4.89 -10.76
CA SER A 67 -13.26 3.85 -9.80
C SER A 67 -13.29 4.37 -8.37
N THR A 68 -12.80 5.59 -8.14
CA THR A 68 -12.82 6.22 -6.81
C THR A 68 -14.24 6.61 -6.38
N ALA A 69 -15.07 7.12 -7.29
CA ALA A 69 -16.48 7.43 -7.05
C ALA A 69 -17.28 6.15 -6.76
N SER A 70 -17.06 5.07 -7.53
CA SER A 70 -17.73 3.78 -7.29
C SER A 70 -17.41 3.23 -5.91
N PHE A 71 -16.14 3.23 -5.50
CA PHE A 71 -15.75 2.82 -4.15
C PHE A 71 -16.31 3.77 -3.07
N THR A 72 -16.31 5.08 -3.32
CA THR A 72 -16.83 6.07 -2.37
C THR A 72 -18.32 5.88 -2.15
N ASN A 73 -19.11 5.72 -3.22
CA ASN A 73 -20.55 5.49 -3.14
C ASN A 73 -20.89 4.16 -2.48
N LEU A 74 -20.07 3.12 -2.69
CA LEU A 74 -20.22 1.83 -2.02
C LEU A 74 -20.09 1.96 -0.49
N MET A 75 -19.10 2.74 -0.04
CA MET A 75 -18.79 2.88 1.38
C MET A 75 -19.61 3.98 2.07
N TRP A 76 -19.91 5.06 1.35
CA TRP A 76 -20.71 6.20 1.79
C TRP A 76 -21.87 6.42 0.80
N PRO A 77 -22.98 5.68 0.94
CA PRO A 77 -24.15 5.86 0.08
C PRO A 77 -24.74 7.28 0.13
N ASP A 78 -24.59 7.96 1.27
CA ASP A 78 -25.02 9.35 1.47
C ASP A 78 -24.00 10.39 0.94
N GLY A 79 -22.92 9.94 0.30
CA GLY A 79 -21.88 10.78 -0.29
C GLY A 79 -20.70 11.08 0.64
N ASN A 80 -19.51 11.22 0.04
CA ASN A 80 -18.28 11.66 0.70
C ASN A 80 -17.22 12.12 -0.31
N ASP A 81 -17.51 13.21 -1.03
CA ASP A 81 -16.66 13.70 -2.13
C ASP A 81 -15.22 13.98 -1.66
N ARG A 82 -15.07 14.52 -0.44
CA ARG A 82 -13.76 14.78 0.18
C ARG A 82 -12.90 13.53 0.30
N PHE A 83 -13.49 12.36 0.53
CA PHE A 83 -12.76 11.10 0.53
C PHE A 83 -12.28 10.75 -0.87
N GLY A 84 -13.14 10.82 -1.88
CA GLY A 84 -12.75 10.58 -3.28
C GLY A 84 -11.61 11.49 -3.74
N GLU A 85 -11.72 12.80 -3.48
CA GLU A 85 -10.68 13.79 -3.75
C GLU A 85 -9.36 13.45 -3.04
N SER A 86 -9.45 13.06 -1.77
CA SER A 86 -8.30 12.65 -0.95
C SER A 86 -7.60 11.42 -1.53
N VAL A 87 -8.35 10.43 -2.00
CA VAL A 87 -7.81 9.21 -2.63
C VAL A 87 -7.11 9.54 -3.94
N GLN A 88 -7.72 10.37 -4.79
CA GLN A 88 -7.12 10.76 -6.08
C GLN A 88 -5.82 11.55 -5.85
N SER A 89 -5.86 12.58 -5.00
CA SER A 89 -4.67 13.37 -4.64
C SER A 89 -3.56 12.52 -4.04
N TYR A 90 -3.90 11.57 -3.16
CA TYR A 90 -2.92 10.64 -2.60
C TYR A 90 -2.32 9.73 -3.66
N SER A 91 -3.16 9.19 -4.56
CA SER A 91 -2.73 8.28 -5.62
C SER A 91 -1.80 9.00 -6.60
N GLU A 92 -2.11 10.23 -6.98
CA GLU A 92 -1.22 11.06 -7.81
C GLU A 92 0.17 11.21 -7.18
N LEU A 93 0.22 11.59 -5.89
CA LEU A 93 1.48 11.78 -5.16
C LEU A 93 2.34 10.51 -5.14
N VAL A 94 1.75 9.35 -4.92
CA VAL A 94 2.52 8.09 -4.85
C VAL A 94 2.87 7.57 -6.24
N THR A 95 2.03 7.80 -7.25
CA THR A 95 2.37 7.45 -8.64
C THR A 95 3.50 8.30 -9.19
N GLU A 96 3.65 9.55 -8.71
CA GLU A 96 4.83 10.37 -9.03
C GLU A 96 6.11 9.79 -8.41
N LEU A 97 6.04 9.29 -7.18
CA LEU A 97 7.16 8.60 -6.54
C LEU A 97 7.56 7.34 -7.33
N ASP A 98 6.59 6.53 -7.75
CA ASP A 98 6.85 5.36 -8.60
C ASP A 98 7.50 5.76 -9.92
N ARG A 99 6.98 6.77 -10.61
CA ARG A 99 7.58 7.29 -11.84
C ARG A 99 9.06 7.64 -11.66
N ILE A 100 9.40 8.33 -10.57
CA ILE A 100 10.79 8.70 -10.29
C ILE A 100 11.66 7.44 -10.09
N VAL A 101 11.20 6.51 -9.25
CA VAL A 101 11.96 5.28 -8.94
C VAL A 101 12.10 4.38 -10.17
N ALA A 102 11.01 4.15 -10.91
CA ALA A 102 11.01 3.37 -12.13
C ALA A 102 11.91 4.01 -13.19
N ARG A 103 11.87 5.33 -13.38
CA ARG A 103 12.76 6.00 -14.33
C ARG A 103 14.24 5.82 -13.95
N MET A 104 14.58 6.03 -12.68
CA MET A 104 15.94 5.79 -12.17
C MET A 104 16.38 4.34 -12.42
N LEU A 105 15.49 3.37 -12.21
CA LEU A 105 15.77 1.97 -12.51
C LEU A 105 16.07 1.76 -13.99
N PHE A 106 15.19 2.18 -14.89
CA PHE A 106 15.37 1.97 -16.33
C PHE A 106 16.64 2.66 -16.86
N GLU A 107 16.92 3.87 -16.38
CA GLU A 107 18.17 4.59 -16.71
C GLU A 107 19.41 3.85 -16.20
N SER A 108 19.37 3.29 -14.98
CA SER A 108 20.50 2.51 -14.42
C SER A 108 20.81 1.23 -15.20
N TYR A 109 19.84 0.68 -15.93
CA TYR A 109 20.02 -0.48 -16.81
C TYR A 109 20.41 -0.09 -18.25
N GLY A 110 20.57 1.21 -18.54
CA GLY A 110 20.87 1.71 -19.89
C GLY A 110 19.68 1.63 -20.86
N VAL A 111 18.46 1.44 -20.34
CA VAL A 111 17.24 1.21 -21.11
C VAL A 111 16.16 2.26 -20.85
N GLY A 112 16.57 3.47 -20.49
CA GLY A 112 15.68 4.59 -20.18
C GLY A 112 14.62 4.88 -21.27
N TYR A 113 14.93 4.57 -22.54
CA TYR A 113 14.01 4.76 -23.65
C TYR A 113 12.76 3.85 -23.62
N TYR A 114 12.77 2.76 -22.83
CA TYR A 114 11.57 1.93 -22.61
C TYR A 114 10.68 2.42 -21.46
N TYR A 115 11.12 3.42 -20.67
CA TYR A 115 10.37 3.90 -19.52
C TYR A 115 8.96 4.38 -19.92
N ASP A 116 8.82 5.14 -21.00
CA ASP A 116 7.51 5.66 -21.43
C ASP A 116 6.55 4.53 -21.84
N TYR A 117 7.07 3.43 -22.39
CA TYR A 117 6.28 2.25 -22.70
C TYR A 117 5.81 1.55 -21.41
N TYR A 118 6.72 1.35 -20.45
CA TYR A 118 6.38 0.81 -19.14
C TYR A 118 5.31 1.66 -18.44
N SER A 119 5.53 2.97 -18.34
CA SER A 119 4.65 3.90 -17.63
C SER A 119 3.23 3.94 -18.20
N LYS A 120 3.08 3.83 -19.52
CA LYS A 120 1.76 3.79 -20.19
C LYS A 120 0.99 2.48 -19.97
N ASN A 121 1.68 1.39 -19.67
CA ASN A 121 1.08 0.06 -19.50
C ASN A 121 0.99 -0.38 -18.05
N THR A 122 1.37 0.49 -17.09
CA THR A 122 1.32 0.20 -15.65
C THR A 122 -0.04 0.57 -15.08
N ASN A 123 -0.67 -0.38 -14.39
CA ASN A 123 -1.89 -0.16 -13.61
C ASN A 123 -1.57 -0.10 -12.11
N TYR A 124 -2.47 0.53 -11.36
CA TYR A 124 -2.29 0.76 -9.93
C TYR A 124 -3.47 0.19 -9.16
N LEU A 125 -3.16 -0.44 -8.03
CA LEU A 125 -4.12 -0.87 -7.03
C LEU A 125 -3.78 -0.19 -5.71
N LEU A 126 -4.69 0.64 -5.18
CA LEU A 126 -4.57 1.18 -3.84
C LEU A 126 -5.22 0.23 -2.85
N ARG A 127 -4.47 -0.22 -1.84
CA ARG A 127 -4.93 -1.11 -0.79
C ARG A 127 -4.82 -0.46 0.59
N TYR A 128 -5.91 -0.55 1.33
CA TYR A 128 -6.00 -0.15 2.73
C TYR A 128 -5.82 -1.39 3.58
N PHE A 129 -4.86 -1.39 4.49
CA PHE A 129 -4.62 -2.49 5.41
C PHE A 129 -4.93 -2.06 6.83
N LYS A 130 -5.59 -2.96 7.57
CA LYS A 130 -5.80 -2.85 9.01
C LYS A 130 -5.38 -4.16 9.66
N TYR A 131 -4.69 -4.00 10.77
CA TYR A 131 -4.27 -5.10 11.62
C TYR A 131 -4.76 -4.79 13.03
N ASN A 132 -5.69 -5.61 13.54
CA ASN A 132 -6.19 -5.49 14.90
C ASN A 132 -5.08 -5.70 15.93
N GLU A 133 -5.24 -5.10 17.10
CA GLU A 133 -4.32 -5.28 18.21
C GLU A 133 -4.12 -6.78 18.51
N PRO A 134 -2.86 -7.25 18.65
CA PRO A 134 -2.60 -8.64 19.00
C PRO A 134 -3.11 -8.94 20.40
N MET A 135 -3.84 -10.05 20.56
CA MET A 135 -4.04 -10.64 21.88
C MET A 135 -2.72 -11.31 22.28
N MET A 136 -1.97 -10.66 23.17
CA MET A 136 -0.73 -11.20 23.73
C MET A 136 -1.02 -12.61 24.25
N GLU A 137 -0.34 -13.64 23.68
CA GLU A 137 -0.55 -15.11 23.83
C GLU A 137 -1.07 -15.85 22.56
N GLN A 138 -1.50 -15.14 21.52
CA GLN A 138 -1.94 -15.74 20.24
C GLN A 138 -0.93 -15.54 19.09
N ASN A 139 -1.27 -16.05 17.90
CA ASN A 139 -0.53 -15.79 16.68
C ASN A 139 -0.61 -14.30 16.33
N ASN A 140 0.49 -13.58 16.52
CA ASN A 140 0.63 -12.15 16.24
C ASN A 140 0.93 -11.84 14.76
N ALA A 141 0.82 -12.83 13.86
CA ALA A 141 1.00 -12.62 12.44
C ALA A 141 -0.12 -11.71 11.88
N GLY A 142 0.29 -10.53 11.41
CA GLY A 142 -0.57 -9.65 10.63
C GLY A 142 -0.68 -10.10 9.17
N ILE A 143 0.43 -10.54 8.56
CA ILE A 143 0.43 -11.21 7.26
C ILE A 143 1.60 -12.19 7.23
N LEU A 144 1.39 -13.35 6.61
CA LEU A 144 2.43 -14.39 6.51
C LEU A 144 3.57 -13.94 5.58
N PRO A 145 4.77 -14.54 5.70
CA PRO A 145 5.88 -14.31 4.77
C PRO A 145 5.52 -14.55 3.30
N HIS A 146 5.72 -13.54 2.44
CA HIS A 146 5.43 -13.61 1.01
C HIS A 146 6.27 -12.61 0.20
N THR A 147 6.19 -12.70 -1.13
CA THR A 147 6.60 -11.65 -2.07
C THR A 147 5.37 -11.10 -2.81
N ASP A 148 5.48 -9.88 -3.32
CA ASP A 148 4.42 -9.26 -4.12
C ASP A 148 4.55 -9.66 -5.60
N LYS A 149 3.42 -9.90 -6.27
CA LYS A 149 3.36 -10.22 -7.71
C LYS A 149 3.42 -8.98 -8.62
N THR A 150 4.05 -7.91 -8.14
CA THR A 150 4.09 -6.58 -8.75
C THR A 150 5.44 -6.30 -9.39
N PHE A 151 5.57 -5.16 -10.09
CA PHE A 151 6.88 -4.62 -10.45
C PHE A 151 7.51 -3.92 -9.24
N PHE A 152 6.84 -2.90 -8.70
CA PHE A 152 7.14 -2.31 -7.40
C PHE A 152 5.96 -2.49 -6.43
N SER A 153 6.22 -2.26 -5.15
CA SER A 153 5.19 -2.00 -4.15
C SER A 153 5.63 -0.81 -3.31
N ILE A 154 4.75 0.17 -3.11
CA ILE A 154 5.01 1.33 -2.26
C ILE A 154 4.13 1.26 -1.03
N VAL A 155 4.74 1.12 0.14
CA VAL A 155 4.06 1.01 1.43
C VAL A 155 4.22 2.30 2.23
N HIS A 156 3.09 2.87 2.62
CA HIS A 156 3.00 3.96 3.57
C HIS A 156 2.51 3.41 4.91
N GLN A 157 3.48 3.13 5.79
CA GLN A 157 3.22 2.50 7.09
C GLN A 157 2.48 3.42 8.05
N GLY A 158 1.84 2.82 9.05
CA GLY A 158 1.15 3.38 10.22
C GLY A 158 2.04 4.19 11.16
N ASN A 159 1.62 4.35 12.42
CA ASN A 159 2.52 4.79 13.49
C ASN A 159 2.97 3.60 14.37
N ILE A 160 2.40 2.42 14.12
CA ILE A 160 2.69 1.19 14.83
C ILE A 160 3.56 0.31 13.93
N SER A 161 4.66 -0.20 14.48
CA SER A 161 5.64 -1.03 13.78
C SER A 161 5.08 -2.40 13.43
N GLY A 162 5.82 -3.15 12.62
CA GLY A 162 5.51 -4.57 12.38
C GLY A 162 5.88 -5.08 11.00
N LEU A 163 6.20 -4.22 10.03
CA LEU A 163 6.73 -4.64 8.74
C LEU A 163 8.16 -5.18 8.94
N LEU A 164 8.37 -6.43 8.52
CA LEU A 164 9.66 -7.10 8.52
C LEU A 164 10.02 -7.48 7.09
N VAL A 165 11.24 -7.19 6.69
CA VAL A 165 11.81 -7.58 5.39
C VAL A 165 12.95 -8.56 5.60
N LYS A 166 13.05 -9.57 4.74
CA LYS A 166 14.11 -10.56 4.79
C LYS A 166 15.29 -10.08 3.95
N VAL A 167 16.46 -9.95 4.57
CA VAL A 167 17.71 -9.55 3.89
C VAL A 167 18.53 -10.78 3.49
N LYS A 168 19.65 -10.58 2.77
CA LYS A 168 20.43 -11.64 2.11
C LYS A 168 20.91 -12.78 3.04
N ASP A 169 21.08 -12.53 4.33
CA ASP A 169 21.55 -13.53 5.31
C ASP A 169 20.41 -14.27 6.02
N ASP A 170 19.25 -14.37 5.36
CA ASP A 170 17.99 -14.90 5.90
C ASP A 170 17.46 -14.20 7.17
N GLN A 171 18.05 -13.07 7.54
CA GLN A 171 17.66 -12.28 8.70
C GLN A 171 16.43 -11.42 8.40
N TRP A 172 15.53 -11.34 9.38
CA TRP A 172 14.39 -10.42 9.35
C TRP A 172 14.78 -9.08 9.97
N VAL A 173 14.67 -8.01 9.19
CA VAL A 173 14.91 -6.64 9.62
C VAL A 173 13.58 -5.91 9.71
N GLU A 174 13.33 -5.27 10.84
CA GLU A 174 12.15 -4.42 11.01
C GLU A 174 12.35 -3.10 10.27
N VAL A 175 11.33 -2.69 9.51
CA VAL A 175 11.31 -1.39 8.86
C VAL A 175 10.44 -0.46 9.72
N PRO A 176 11.05 0.44 10.52
CA PRO A 176 10.28 1.29 11.42
C PRO A 176 9.35 2.22 10.64
N PRO A 177 8.14 2.51 11.16
CA PRO A 177 7.28 3.51 10.56
C PRO A 177 7.96 4.89 10.56
N SER A 178 7.79 5.62 9.46
CA SER A 178 8.32 6.96 9.31
C SER A 178 7.21 7.89 8.83
N PRO A 179 7.05 9.08 9.45
CA PRO A 179 6.04 10.04 9.04
C PRO A 179 6.36 10.75 7.72
N THR A 180 7.61 10.64 7.24
CA THR A 180 8.12 11.41 6.10
C THR A 180 8.63 10.54 4.95
N SER A 181 8.58 9.22 5.07
CA SER A 181 9.08 8.31 4.04
C SER A 181 8.11 7.20 3.68
N PHE A 182 8.30 6.70 2.47
CA PHE A 182 7.64 5.52 1.96
C PHE A 182 8.66 4.37 1.88
N VAL A 183 8.18 3.14 1.96
CA VAL A 183 8.98 1.95 1.69
C VAL A 183 8.71 1.53 0.26
N VAL A 184 9.74 1.43 -0.57
CA VAL A 184 9.62 0.90 -1.94
C VAL A 184 10.25 -0.49 -1.97
N MET A 185 9.48 -1.47 -2.42
CA MET A 185 9.88 -2.88 -2.45
C MET A 185 9.81 -3.41 -3.88
N ALA A 186 10.78 -4.24 -4.26
CA ALA A 186 10.75 -4.96 -5.53
C ALA A 186 9.78 -6.14 -5.45
N GLY A 187 8.96 -6.32 -6.48
CA GLY A 187 8.09 -7.49 -6.63
C GLY A 187 8.66 -8.53 -7.60
N ASP A 188 7.92 -9.61 -7.81
CA ASP A 188 8.29 -10.74 -8.67
C ASP A 188 8.45 -10.34 -10.13
N ALA A 189 7.64 -9.41 -10.63
CA ALA A 189 7.72 -8.97 -12.02
C ALA A 189 9.02 -8.19 -12.29
N LEU A 190 9.48 -7.38 -11.33
CA LEU A 190 10.78 -6.69 -11.43
C LEU A 190 11.94 -7.67 -11.34
N MET A 191 11.87 -8.67 -10.45
CA MET A 191 12.91 -9.71 -10.39
C MET A 191 13.04 -10.44 -11.73
N ALA A 192 11.91 -10.86 -12.32
CA ALA A 192 11.90 -11.48 -13.65
C ALA A 192 12.43 -10.53 -14.74
N TRP A 193 11.95 -9.29 -14.78
CA TRP A 193 12.39 -8.29 -15.77
C TRP A 193 13.89 -7.97 -15.68
N SER A 194 14.41 -7.86 -14.45
CA SER A 194 15.83 -7.58 -14.18
C SER A 194 16.73 -8.81 -14.33
N ASN A 195 16.16 -9.97 -14.69
CA ASN A 195 16.86 -11.25 -14.75
C ASN A 195 17.59 -11.56 -13.43
N ASP A 196 16.82 -11.56 -12.35
CA ASP A 196 17.22 -11.88 -10.97
C ASP A 196 18.25 -10.93 -10.32
N ARG A 197 18.60 -9.82 -10.97
CA ARG A 197 19.54 -8.83 -10.42
C ARG A 197 18.95 -8.04 -9.26
N ILE A 198 17.64 -7.83 -9.26
CA ILE A 198 16.90 -7.20 -8.15
C ILE A 198 15.97 -8.27 -7.58
N PRO A 199 16.33 -8.91 -6.45
CA PRO A 199 15.50 -9.95 -5.87
C PRO A 199 14.21 -9.35 -5.30
N SER A 200 13.11 -10.11 -5.41
CA SER A 200 11.83 -9.74 -4.81
C SER A 200 11.94 -9.63 -3.29
N CYS A 201 11.30 -8.61 -2.73
CA CYS A 201 11.33 -8.34 -1.31
C CYS A 201 10.44 -9.37 -0.58
N TYR A 202 11.07 -10.35 0.07
CA TYR A 202 10.35 -11.28 0.94
C TYR A 202 10.06 -10.58 2.26
N HIS A 203 8.78 -10.42 2.59
CA HIS A 203 8.33 -9.59 3.70
C HIS A 203 7.16 -10.21 4.46
N GLN A 204 6.96 -9.78 5.70
CA GLN A 204 5.84 -10.18 6.56
C GLN A 204 5.43 -9.04 7.49
N VAL A 205 4.31 -9.22 8.20
CA VAL A 205 3.89 -8.30 9.27
C VAL A 205 3.70 -9.08 10.55
N ILE A 206 4.41 -8.70 11.61
CA ILE A 206 4.25 -9.22 12.96
C ILE A 206 3.91 -8.06 13.89
N LEU A 207 2.81 -8.19 14.64
CA LEU A 207 2.35 -7.16 15.57
C LEU A 207 2.93 -7.41 16.97
N LYS A 208 3.69 -6.46 17.50
CA LYS A 208 4.29 -6.55 18.85
C LYS A 208 3.77 -5.49 19.81
N GLU A 209 3.32 -4.38 19.27
CA GLU A 209 2.84 -3.23 20.03
C GLU A 209 1.32 -3.30 20.19
N LYS A 210 0.81 -2.66 21.26
CA LYS A 210 -0.63 -2.49 21.46
C LYS A 210 -1.22 -1.51 20.45
N GLY A 211 -2.49 -1.70 20.13
CA GLY A 211 -3.28 -0.84 19.25
C GLY A 211 -3.38 -1.34 17.81
N THR A 212 -4.35 -0.77 17.10
CA THR A 212 -4.64 -1.12 15.70
C THR A 212 -3.63 -0.48 14.75
N ARG A 213 -2.90 -1.31 14.00
CA ARG A 213 -1.99 -0.86 12.95
C ARG A 213 -2.74 -0.66 11.64
N TYR A 214 -2.42 0.43 10.95
CA TYR A 214 -2.92 0.72 9.61
C TYR A 214 -1.76 0.92 8.65
N SER A 215 -1.92 0.57 7.38
CA SER A 215 -0.99 0.96 6.32
C SER A 215 -1.74 1.11 4.99
N LEU A 216 -1.15 1.88 4.07
CA LEU A 216 -1.58 1.92 2.68
C LEU A 216 -0.50 1.25 1.82
N GLY A 217 -0.92 0.42 0.87
CA GLY A 217 -0.04 -0.09 -0.18
C GLY A 217 -0.54 0.38 -1.53
N ILE A 218 0.37 0.83 -2.38
CA ILE A 218 0.11 0.95 -3.81
C ILE A 218 0.90 -0.16 -4.48
N LEU A 219 0.18 -0.99 -5.23
CA LEU A 219 0.68 -2.19 -5.89
C LEU A 219 0.62 -1.95 -7.40
N PHE A 220 1.72 -2.23 -8.08
CA PHE A 220 1.98 -1.85 -9.47
C PHE A 220 1.98 -3.11 -10.34
N HIS A 221 1.03 -3.19 -11.27
CA HIS A 221 0.76 -4.38 -12.09
C HIS A 221 0.82 -4.07 -13.58
#